data_AF-D8TWF5-F1
#
_entry.id   AF-D8TWF5-F1
#
_cell.length_a   1.000
_cell.length_b   1.000
_cell.length_c   1.000
_cell.angle_alpha   90.00
_cell.angle_beta   90.00
_cell.angle_gamma   90.00
#
_symmetry.space_group_name_H-M   'P 1'
#
loop_
_entity.id
_entity.type
_entity.pdbx_description
1 polymer ?
#
loop_
_entity_poly.entity_id
_entity_poly.type
_entity_poly.pdbx_seq_one_letter_code
_entity_poly.pdbx_strand_id
1 'polypeptide(L)'
;MGLHAVPNGTNGSKSIGGVCDGLGVLQSPPGSLMTYHRRMLNILGLSMGWCLMISVMFIQLSTTTLAARDYTGSATSTLPAGIMMAAATVSMTPGSLLMQRFGRKPVLLISAAAGIGGGVLLVLAAQFKLLWLLIVGSIPLGVCFAQANSLRFAATEFAPAGQQHKALSLVVTGAVLACVVGPEVGGLVDAGGGMMTASPLAIRDSKYSFGETTQVIQVHIICMFLPSLFTGDVIGLITAHMTMTCGSVLLAAGAAIFFAGQHLPIFFAGNSVVGLGWNWSYVGASALVTNTYDSTTKFVAQGVMDTLVLFGTGLSGVLAGPLYSRLGWGAYTAFFVGWSGVMVTVDVLFLVALLRRRRKAAAAAAAGK
;
A
#
# COMPACT_ATOMS: atom_id res chain seq x y z
N MET A 1 -47.84 40.60 37.22
CA MET A 1 -46.60 40.75 38.02
C MET A 1 -45.60 39.77 37.44
N GLY A 2 -44.65 40.11 36.58
CA GLY A 2 -43.79 41.28 36.54
C GLY A 2 -42.36 40.75 36.60
N LEU A 3 -41.82 40.28 35.47
CA LEU A 3 -40.40 39.93 35.35
C LEU A 3 -39.71 41.00 34.51
N HIS A 4 -38.89 41.78 35.21
CA HIS A 4 -37.96 42.76 34.65
C HIS A 4 -36.80 42.07 33.93
N ALA A 5 -36.38 42.67 32.82
CA ALA A 5 -35.12 42.40 32.12
C ALA A 5 -33.96 43.21 32.78
N VAL A 6 -32.70 42.71 32.81
CA VAL A 6 -31.50 43.08 31.98
C VAL A 6 -30.25 42.97 32.93
N PRO A 7 -28.94 42.83 32.55
CA PRO A 7 -28.23 42.52 31.29
C PRO A 7 -27.11 41.41 31.34
N ASN A 8 -26.66 41.03 30.14
CA ASN A 8 -25.34 40.56 29.66
C ASN A 8 -24.14 40.40 30.63
N GLY A 9 -23.50 39.24 30.54
CA GLY A 9 -22.10 39.00 30.95
C GLY A 9 -21.48 37.91 30.08
N THR A 10 -20.53 38.32 29.24
CA THR A 10 -19.76 37.52 28.28
C THR A 10 -18.94 36.41 28.93
N ASN A 11 -18.96 35.19 28.38
CA ASN A 11 -17.82 34.28 28.49
C ASN A 11 -17.69 33.45 27.22
N GLY A 12 -16.56 33.65 26.54
CA GLY A 12 -16.31 33.18 25.18
C GLY A 12 -16.08 31.68 25.09
N SER A 13 -16.95 31.01 24.34
CA SER A 13 -16.53 29.83 23.60
C SER A 13 -15.62 30.32 22.47
N LYS A 14 -14.31 30.09 22.60
CA LYS A 14 -13.40 30.17 21.45
C LYS A 14 -13.83 29.12 20.44
N SER A 15 -14.66 29.53 19.49
CA SER A 15 -14.99 28.83 18.25
C SER A 15 -13.68 28.40 17.58
N ILE A 16 -13.58 27.11 17.27
CA ILE A 16 -12.50 26.48 16.49
C ILE A 16 -12.71 26.85 15.01
N GLY A 17 -12.79 28.15 14.72
CA GLY A 17 -13.07 28.71 13.39
C GLY A 17 -11.82 29.07 12.58
N GLY A 18 -10.62 28.81 13.10
CA GLY A 18 -9.37 29.30 12.50
C GLY A 18 -8.65 28.38 11.50
N VAL A 19 -9.30 27.34 10.98
CA VAL A 19 -8.61 26.29 10.18
C VAL A 19 -8.99 26.29 8.69
N CYS A 20 -9.92 27.14 8.25
CA CYS A 20 -10.35 27.18 6.84
C CYS A 20 -9.59 28.18 5.95
N ASP A 21 -8.78 29.08 6.50
CA ASP A 21 -8.27 30.25 5.76
C ASP A 21 -6.90 30.06 5.05
N GLY A 22 -6.25 28.91 5.20
CA GLY A 22 -4.88 28.68 4.66
C GLY A 22 -4.79 28.39 3.16
N LEU A 23 -5.91 28.18 2.48
CA LEU A 23 -6.04 28.10 1.03
C LEU A 23 -7.33 28.82 0.70
N GLY A 24 -7.29 29.94 -0.02
CA GLY A 24 -8.45 30.73 -0.43
C GLY A 24 -9.42 29.93 -1.32
N VAL A 25 -10.11 28.95 -0.73
CA VAL A 25 -11.13 28.11 -1.32
C VAL A 25 -12.38 28.38 -0.50
N LEU A 26 -13.12 29.37 -0.98
CA LEU A 26 -14.48 29.69 -0.56
C LEU A 26 -15.21 28.41 -0.12
N GLN A 27 -15.65 28.39 1.15
CA GLN A 27 -16.77 27.56 1.61
C GLN A 27 -18.01 27.99 0.80
N SER A 28 -18.06 27.53 -0.44
CA SER A 28 -19.14 27.77 -1.37
C SER A 28 -20.25 26.75 -1.10
N PRO A 29 -21.52 27.17 -1.20
CA PRO A 29 -22.66 26.33 -0.81
C PRO A 29 -22.64 25.00 -1.58
N PRO A 30 -23.11 23.91 -0.95
CA PRO A 30 -23.21 22.62 -1.62
C PRO A 30 -24.23 22.73 -2.75
N GLY A 31 -23.78 22.86 -4.01
CA GLY A 31 -24.71 22.90 -5.13
C GLY A 31 -24.20 23.34 -6.51
N SER A 32 -23.05 24.02 -6.64
CA SER A 32 -22.61 24.48 -7.97
C SER A 32 -21.81 23.40 -8.75
N LEU A 33 -22.13 23.21 -10.03
CA LEU A 33 -21.36 22.35 -10.95
C LEU A 33 -19.87 22.73 -11.00
N MET A 34 -19.53 24.00 -10.80
CA MET A 34 -18.14 24.49 -10.71
C MET A 34 -17.40 23.92 -9.48
N THR A 35 -18.07 23.82 -8.33
CA THR A 35 -17.49 23.22 -7.12
C THR A 35 -17.27 21.72 -7.31
N TYR A 36 -18.17 21.04 -8.03
CA TYR A 36 -18.01 19.63 -8.39
C TYR A 36 -16.81 19.41 -9.33
N HIS A 37 -16.70 20.19 -10.42
CA HIS A 37 -15.57 20.08 -11.36
C HIS A 37 -14.22 20.36 -10.67
N ARG A 38 -14.14 21.38 -9.82
CA ARG A 38 -12.91 21.67 -9.06
C ARG A 38 -12.52 20.53 -8.10
N ARG A 39 -13.49 19.92 -7.41
CA ARG A 39 -13.24 18.75 -6.55
C ARG A 39 -12.74 17.56 -7.37
N MET A 40 -13.33 17.31 -8.54
CA MET A 40 -12.91 16.21 -9.42
C MET A 40 -11.49 16.44 -9.97
N LEU A 41 -11.17 17.67 -10.40
CA LEU A 41 -9.82 18.04 -10.84
C LEU A 41 -8.78 17.84 -9.73
N ASN A 42 -9.11 18.17 -8.48
CA ASN A 42 -8.23 17.92 -7.34
C ASN A 42 -8.01 16.41 -7.11
N ILE A 43 -9.06 15.59 -7.21
CA ILE A 43 -8.93 14.13 -7.08
C ILE A 43 -8.07 13.56 -8.21
N LEU A 44 -8.23 14.04 -9.44
CA LEU A 44 -7.37 13.67 -10.57
C LEU A 44 -5.90 14.06 -10.32
N GLY A 45 -5.65 15.26 -9.79
CA GLY A 45 -4.31 15.69 -9.39
C GLY A 45 -3.69 14.79 -8.30
N LEU A 46 -4.48 14.40 -7.29
CA LEU A 46 -4.05 13.45 -6.25
C LEU A 46 -3.76 12.06 -6.82
N SER A 47 -4.58 11.60 -7.76
CA SER A 47 -4.36 10.34 -8.49
C SER A 47 -3.07 10.35 -9.30
N MET A 48 -2.78 11.46 -9.98
CA MET A 48 -1.54 11.63 -10.74
C MET A 48 -0.33 11.69 -9.80
N GLY A 49 -0.44 12.41 -8.67
CA GLY A 49 0.60 12.43 -7.64
C GLY A 49 0.88 11.04 -7.07
N TRP A 50 -0.16 10.26 -6.80
CA TRP A 50 -0.02 8.88 -6.36
C TRP A 50 0.67 8.01 -7.41
N CYS A 51 0.25 8.12 -8.68
CA CYS A 51 0.87 7.40 -9.80
C CYS A 51 2.38 7.68 -9.87
N LEU A 52 2.78 8.95 -9.85
CA LEU A 52 4.19 9.33 -9.93
C LEU A 52 5.00 8.79 -8.74
N MET A 53 4.47 8.89 -7.51
CA MET A 53 5.17 8.42 -6.31
C MET A 53 5.27 6.90 -6.24
N ILE A 54 4.23 6.17 -6.62
CA ILE A 54 4.26 4.71 -6.70
C ILE A 54 5.21 4.25 -7.82
N SER A 55 5.31 4.99 -8.93
CA SER A 55 6.28 4.69 -10.00
C SER A 55 7.71 4.72 -9.48
N VAL A 56 8.06 5.73 -8.66
CA VAL A 56 9.37 5.85 -8.03
C VAL A 56 9.70 4.64 -7.16
N MET A 57 8.74 4.18 -6.34
CA MET A 57 8.90 2.97 -5.54
C MET A 57 9.17 1.73 -6.42
N PHE A 58 8.43 1.57 -7.52
CA PHE A 58 8.62 0.42 -8.42
C PHE A 58 9.98 0.42 -9.10
N ILE A 59 10.43 1.59 -9.56
CA ILE A 59 11.76 1.75 -10.14
C ILE A 59 12.82 1.38 -9.11
N GLN A 60 12.70 1.89 -7.88
CA GLN A 60 13.67 1.64 -6.83
C GLN A 60 13.77 0.17 -6.44
N LEU A 61 12.65 -0.49 -6.08
CA LEU A 61 12.67 -1.90 -5.67
C LEU A 61 13.38 -2.78 -6.70
N SER A 62 13.16 -2.43 -7.96
CA SER A 62 13.63 -3.13 -9.13
C SER A 62 15.12 -2.92 -9.42
N THR A 63 15.57 -1.68 -9.46
CA THR A 63 16.95 -1.29 -9.81
C THR A 63 17.92 -1.55 -8.67
N THR A 64 17.55 -1.18 -7.46
CA THR A 64 18.46 -1.24 -6.30
C THR A 64 18.77 -2.66 -5.87
N THR A 65 17.82 -3.59 -6.04
CA THR A 65 18.03 -5.01 -5.71
C THR A 65 19.07 -5.63 -6.62
N LEU A 66 18.98 -5.35 -7.93
CA LEU A 66 19.94 -5.84 -8.93
C LEU A 66 21.31 -5.16 -8.73
N ALA A 67 21.34 -3.84 -8.56
CA ALA A 67 22.58 -3.12 -8.28
C ALA A 67 23.30 -3.64 -7.03
N ALA A 68 22.57 -3.86 -5.92
CA ALA A 68 23.14 -4.41 -4.69
C ALA A 68 23.68 -5.84 -4.88
N ARG A 69 22.99 -6.66 -5.69
CA ARG A 69 23.48 -7.99 -6.08
C ARG A 69 24.80 -7.89 -6.85
N ASP A 70 24.89 -6.99 -7.81
CA ASP A 70 26.09 -6.82 -8.63
C ASP A 70 27.28 -6.31 -7.80
N TYR A 71 27.02 -5.53 -6.74
CA TYR A 71 28.09 -4.96 -5.91
C TYR A 71 28.63 -5.95 -4.88
N THR A 72 27.76 -6.76 -4.28
CA THR A 72 28.08 -7.50 -3.04
C THR A 72 27.49 -8.91 -2.97
N GLY A 73 26.75 -9.35 -3.97
CA GLY A 73 26.14 -10.68 -4.05
C GLY A 73 24.67 -10.75 -3.58
N SER A 74 24.09 -11.95 -3.64
CA SER A 74 22.65 -12.17 -3.44
C SER A 74 22.18 -11.93 -2.00
N ALA A 75 23.03 -12.16 -1.00
CA ALA A 75 22.64 -12.04 0.41
C ALA A 75 22.26 -10.61 0.81
N THR A 76 22.92 -9.60 0.26
CA THR A 76 22.68 -8.17 0.55
C THR A 76 21.77 -7.50 -0.47
N SER A 77 21.42 -8.20 -1.56
CA SER A 77 20.65 -7.66 -2.68
C SER A 77 19.32 -7.05 -2.24
N THR A 78 18.63 -7.62 -1.26
CA THR A 78 17.30 -7.14 -0.85
C THR A 78 17.33 -6.11 0.29
N LEU A 79 18.51 -5.77 0.82
CA LEU A 79 18.64 -4.81 1.92
C LEU A 79 18.10 -3.41 1.58
N PRO A 80 18.42 -2.79 0.41
CA PRO A 80 17.91 -1.46 0.10
C PRO A 80 16.37 -1.42 0.08
N ALA A 81 15.74 -2.42 -0.55
CA ALA A 81 14.29 -2.57 -0.61
C ALA A 81 13.66 -2.76 0.79
N GLY A 82 14.26 -3.62 1.62
CA GLY A 82 13.80 -3.84 2.99
C GLY A 82 13.92 -2.60 3.87
N ILE A 83 15.03 -1.87 3.77
CA ILE A 83 15.25 -0.62 4.52
C ILE A 83 14.31 0.49 4.07
N MET A 84 13.99 0.59 2.77
CA MET A 84 12.96 1.49 2.28
C MET A 84 11.61 1.24 2.96
N MET A 85 11.18 -0.02 3.02
CA MET A 85 9.92 -0.40 3.67
C MET A 85 9.95 -0.19 5.19
N ALA A 86 11.09 -0.41 5.84
CA ALA A 86 11.28 -0.10 7.25
C ALA A 86 11.18 1.42 7.52
N ALA A 87 11.81 2.25 6.68
CA ALA A 87 11.69 3.70 6.75
C ALA A 87 10.25 4.16 6.51
N ALA A 88 9.54 3.54 5.56
CA ALA A 88 8.12 3.79 5.32
C ALA A 88 7.29 3.49 6.57
N THR A 89 7.51 2.33 7.19
CA THR A 89 6.84 1.92 8.44
C THR A 89 7.05 2.94 9.56
N VAL A 90 8.30 3.31 9.82
CA VAL A 90 8.66 4.24 10.91
C VAL A 90 8.10 5.64 10.67
N SER A 91 8.02 6.07 9.40
CA SER A 91 7.56 7.42 9.04
C SER A 91 6.05 7.57 8.92
N MET A 92 5.29 6.48 8.72
CA MET A 92 3.85 6.52 8.46
C MET A 92 3.06 7.24 9.57
N THR A 93 3.25 6.82 10.82
CA THR A 93 2.52 7.37 11.97
C THR A 93 2.95 8.81 12.30
N PRO A 94 4.25 9.11 12.47
CA PRO A 94 4.70 10.49 12.68
C PRO A 94 4.31 11.42 11.54
N GLY A 95 4.39 10.93 10.31
CA GLY A 95 3.99 11.66 9.12
C GLY A 95 2.51 12.05 9.13
N SER A 96 1.64 11.13 9.54
CA SER A 96 0.20 11.39 9.68
C SER A 96 -0.10 12.41 10.79
N LEU A 97 0.62 12.35 11.92
CA LEU A 97 0.51 13.33 13.00
C LEU A 97 1.00 14.72 12.58
N LEU A 98 2.10 14.79 11.82
CA LEU A 98 2.59 16.04 11.25
C LEU A 98 1.58 16.64 10.27
N MET A 99 0.88 15.82 9.48
CA MET A 99 -0.18 16.30 8.60
C MET A 99 -1.37 16.88 9.37
N GLN A 100 -1.71 16.34 10.53
CA GLN A 100 -2.75 16.90 11.40
C GLN A 100 -2.33 18.24 12.01
N ARG A 101 -1.03 18.40 12.34
CA ARG A 101 -0.51 19.62 12.99
C ARG A 101 -0.20 20.76 12.01
N PHE A 102 0.43 20.47 10.88
CA PHE A 102 0.94 21.45 9.92
C PHE A 102 0.13 21.49 8.61
N GLY A 103 -0.86 20.62 8.47
CA GLY A 103 -1.61 20.42 7.23
C GLY A 103 -0.93 19.45 6.26
N ARG A 104 -1.72 18.89 5.33
CA ARG A 104 -1.26 17.85 4.39
C ARG A 104 -0.21 18.35 3.38
N LYS A 105 -0.43 19.54 2.80
CA LYS A 105 0.40 20.10 1.70
C LYS A 105 1.90 20.19 2.05
N PRO A 106 2.33 20.85 3.15
CA PRO A 106 3.75 20.97 3.45
C PRO A 106 4.42 19.62 3.71
N VAL A 107 3.76 18.71 4.42
CA VAL A 107 4.31 17.38 4.71
C VAL A 107 4.51 16.57 3.42
N LEU A 108 3.51 16.61 2.51
CA LEU A 108 3.61 15.92 1.22
C LEU A 108 4.74 16.50 0.35
N LEU A 109 4.86 17.83 0.27
CA LEU A 109 5.92 18.49 -0.50
C LEU A 109 7.32 18.19 0.05
N ILE A 110 7.49 18.23 1.38
CA ILE A 110 8.76 17.88 2.03
C ILE A 110 9.11 16.41 1.74
N SER A 111 8.14 15.50 1.85
CA SER A 111 8.37 14.08 1.56
C SER A 111 8.70 13.82 0.08
N ALA A 112 8.11 14.57 -0.85
CA ALA A 112 8.43 14.50 -2.27
C ALA A 112 9.85 15.02 -2.55
N ALA A 113 10.23 16.16 -1.95
CA ALA A 113 11.59 16.69 -2.04
C ALA A 113 12.63 15.73 -1.46
N ALA A 114 12.33 15.09 -0.32
CA ALA A 114 13.15 14.02 0.24
C ALA A 114 13.29 12.85 -0.74
N GLY A 115 12.19 12.42 -1.37
CA GLY A 115 12.20 11.38 -2.41
C GLY A 115 13.12 11.71 -3.58
N ILE A 116 13.09 12.96 -4.08
CA ILE A 116 14.01 13.43 -5.14
C ILE A 116 15.47 13.32 -4.67
N GLY A 117 15.77 13.79 -3.45
CA GLY A 117 17.09 13.65 -2.85
C GLY A 117 17.54 12.19 -2.73
N GLY A 118 16.63 11.29 -2.35
CA GLY A 118 16.86 9.85 -2.33
C GLY A 118 17.21 9.28 -3.70
N GLY A 119 16.46 9.67 -4.74
CA GLY A 119 16.74 9.29 -6.12
C GLY A 119 18.15 9.72 -6.56
N VAL A 120 18.56 10.95 -6.26
CA VAL A 120 19.92 11.43 -6.54
C VAL A 120 20.98 10.61 -5.80
N LEU A 121 20.74 10.27 -4.53
CA LEU A 121 21.64 9.40 -3.77
C LEU A 121 21.76 8.01 -4.38
N LEU A 122 20.67 7.43 -4.89
CA LEU A 122 20.71 6.14 -5.59
C LEU A 122 21.52 6.21 -6.88
N VAL A 123 21.38 7.28 -7.67
CA VAL A 123 22.19 7.49 -8.87
C VAL A 123 23.67 7.58 -8.52
N LEU A 124 24.04 8.37 -7.51
CA LEU A 124 25.42 8.48 -7.04
C LEU A 124 25.93 7.13 -6.52
N ALA A 125 25.12 6.42 -5.72
CA ALA A 125 25.46 5.09 -5.23
C ALA A 125 25.75 4.12 -6.38
N ALA A 126 24.99 4.23 -7.47
CA ALA A 126 25.17 3.38 -8.63
C ALA A 126 26.47 3.67 -9.38
N GLN A 127 26.81 4.94 -9.56
CA GLN A 127 28.05 5.38 -10.22
C GLN A 127 29.30 4.90 -9.46
N PHE A 128 29.29 4.99 -8.13
CA PHE A 128 30.44 4.62 -7.30
C PHE A 128 30.41 3.17 -6.80
N LYS A 129 29.37 2.40 -7.16
CA LYS A 129 29.16 1.00 -6.70
C LYS A 129 29.17 0.85 -5.17
N LEU A 130 28.58 1.82 -4.46
CA LEU A 130 28.58 1.87 -3.00
C LEU A 130 27.26 1.34 -2.41
N LEU A 131 27.29 0.13 -1.84
CA LEU A 131 26.11 -0.48 -1.20
C LEU A 131 25.54 0.39 -0.07
N TRP A 132 26.40 0.95 0.79
CA TRP A 132 25.93 1.79 1.90
C TRP A 132 25.14 3.01 1.43
N LEU A 133 25.56 3.60 0.30
CA LEU A 133 24.87 4.75 -0.28
C LEU A 133 23.54 4.34 -0.93
N LEU A 134 23.44 3.12 -1.50
CA LEU A 134 22.16 2.54 -1.94
C LEU A 134 21.18 2.37 -0.77
N ILE A 135 21.66 1.89 0.38
CA ILE A 135 20.85 1.71 1.59
C ILE A 135 20.37 3.05 2.14
N VAL A 136 21.29 4.01 2.32
CA VAL A 136 20.98 5.33 2.85
C VAL A 136 20.06 6.11 1.89
N GLY A 137 20.31 6.05 0.59
CA GLY A 137 19.46 6.67 -0.44
C GLY A 137 18.04 6.07 -0.49
N SER A 138 17.86 4.84 -0.03
CA SER A 138 16.56 4.17 0.02
C SER A 138 15.65 4.67 1.15
N ILE A 139 16.21 5.23 2.22
CA ILE A 139 15.47 5.74 3.38
C ILE A 139 14.50 6.87 3.01
N PRO A 140 14.94 7.99 2.41
CA PRO A 140 14.05 9.11 2.09
C PRO A 140 12.97 8.73 1.06
N LEU A 141 13.24 7.76 0.20
CA LEU A 141 12.23 7.20 -0.72
C LEU A 141 11.16 6.39 0.02
N GLY A 142 11.54 5.67 1.08
CA GLY A 142 10.60 5.01 1.99
C GLY A 142 9.66 6.01 2.68
N VAL A 143 10.21 7.13 3.15
CA VAL A 143 9.42 8.24 3.72
C VAL A 143 8.46 8.82 2.67
N CYS A 144 8.96 9.06 1.46
CA CYS A 144 8.16 9.55 0.34
C CYS A 144 6.99 8.60 0.04
N PHE A 145 7.25 7.28 -0.03
CA PHE A 145 6.25 6.26 -0.27
C PHE A 145 5.18 6.18 0.83
N ALA A 146 5.57 6.20 2.11
CA ALA A 146 4.61 6.20 3.22
C ALA A 146 3.69 7.42 3.16
N GLN A 147 4.25 8.60 2.93
CA GLN A 147 3.45 9.83 2.88
C GLN A 147 2.58 9.90 1.62
N ALA A 148 3.08 9.38 0.48
CA ALA A 148 2.28 9.19 -0.71
C ALA A 148 1.06 8.31 -0.40
N ASN A 149 1.21 7.24 0.41
CA ASN A 149 0.11 6.36 0.82
C ASN A 149 -1.06 7.08 1.53
N SER A 150 -0.87 8.31 1.96
CA SER A 150 -1.93 9.13 2.56
C SER A 150 -2.84 9.86 1.55
N LEU A 151 -2.45 10.00 0.27
CA LEU A 151 -3.24 10.77 -0.71
C LEU A 151 -4.59 10.11 -1.04
N ARG A 152 -4.68 8.77 -0.98
CA ARG A 152 -5.95 8.05 -1.15
C ARG A 152 -6.98 8.45 -0.10
N PHE A 153 -6.54 8.74 1.14
CA PHE A 153 -7.42 9.24 2.20
C PHE A 153 -7.81 10.70 1.95
N ALA A 154 -6.85 11.54 1.53
CA ALA A 154 -7.14 12.92 1.13
C ALA A 154 -8.21 12.95 0.02
N ALA A 155 -8.12 12.08 -0.98
CA ALA A 155 -9.10 11.99 -2.05
C ALA A 155 -10.50 11.63 -1.54
N THR A 156 -10.62 10.72 -0.57
CA THR A 156 -11.92 10.38 0.04
C THR A 156 -12.51 11.52 0.87
N GLU A 157 -11.68 12.39 1.46
CA GLU A 157 -12.12 13.58 2.21
C GLU A 157 -12.63 14.68 1.28
N PHE A 158 -12.04 14.84 0.09
CA PHE A 158 -12.48 15.82 -0.91
C PHE A 158 -13.67 15.35 -1.76
N ALA A 159 -13.94 14.05 -1.78
CA ALA A 159 -15.00 13.46 -2.58
C ALA A 159 -16.40 13.95 -2.11
N PRO A 160 -17.33 14.19 -3.05
CA PRO A 160 -18.73 14.41 -2.72
C PRO A 160 -19.31 13.23 -1.91
N ALA A 161 -20.29 13.51 -1.04
CA ALA A 161 -20.95 12.49 -0.25
C ALA A 161 -21.54 11.39 -1.16
N GLY A 162 -21.26 10.13 -0.84
CA GLY A 162 -21.66 8.96 -1.63
C GLY A 162 -20.71 8.59 -2.78
N GLN A 163 -19.68 9.41 -3.07
CA GLN A 163 -18.71 9.14 -4.15
C GLN A 163 -17.30 8.80 -3.63
N GLN A 164 -17.11 8.59 -2.32
CA GLN A 164 -15.81 8.28 -1.73
C GLN A 164 -15.19 7.02 -2.34
N HIS A 165 -15.99 6.00 -2.63
CA HIS A 165 -15.53 4.77 -3.30
C HIS A 165 -14.97 5.05 -4.69
N LYS A 166 -15.61 5.94 -5.47
CA LYS A 166 -15.13 6.34 -6.81
C LYS A 166 -13.82 7.11 -6.72
N ALA A 167 -13.69 8.02 -5.76
CA ALA A 167 -12.46 8.78 -5.55
C ALA A 167 -11.29 7.87 -5.13
N LEU A 168 -11.54 6.92 -4.23
CA LEU A 168 -10.57 5.92 -3.82
C LEU A 168 -10.13 5.05 -5.01
N SER A 169 -11.09 4.53 -5.77
CA SER A 169 -10.87 3.74 -6.98
C SER A 169 -10.04 4.49 -8.03
N LEU A 170 -10.32 5.78 -8.22
CA LEU A 170 -9.59 6.63 -9.18
C LEU A 170 -8.12 6.78 -8.76
N VAL A 171 -7.84 7.09 -7.49
CA VAL A 171 -6.47 7.20 -6.98
C VAL A 171 -5.71 5.88 -7.10
N VAL A 172 -6.36 4.76 -6.78
CA VAL A 172 -5.74 3.43 -6.88
C VAL A 172 -5.44 3.05 -8.34
N THR A 173 -6.25 3.52 -9.30
CA THR A 173 -5.95 3.36 -10.75
C THR A 173 -4.61 3.99 -11.12
N GLY A 174 -4.20 5.06 -10.42
CA GLY A 174 -2.87 5.64 -10.55
C GLY A 174 -1.74 4.63 -10.30
N ALA A 175 -1.91 3.67 -9.38
CA ALA A 175 -0.90 2.63 -9.15
C ALA A 175 -0.81 1.62 -10.31
N VAL A 176 -1.93 1.35 -11.00
CA VAL A 176 -1.94 0.51 -12.22
C VAL A 176 -1.22 1.22 -13.36
N LEU A 177 -1.44 2.53 -13.53
CA LEU A 177 -0.69 3.32 -14.50
C LEU A 177 0.80 3.40 -14.16
N ALA A 178 1.12 3.55 -12.88
CA ALA A 178 2.50 3.55 -12.38
C ALA A 178 3.24 2.24 -12.69
N CYS A 179 2.53 1.12 -12.72
CA CYS A 179 3.08 -0.18 -13.12
C CYS A 179 3.56 -0.20 -14.56
N VAL A 180 2.90 0.55 -15.45
CA VAL A 180 3.29 0.64 -16.86
C VAL A 180 4.37 1.70 -17.02
N VAL A 181 4.17 2.89 -16.44
CA VAL A 181 5.09 4.03 -16.63
C VAL A 181 6.42 3.82 -15.92
N GLY A 182 6.41 3.31 -14.68
CA GLY A 182 7.62 3.20 -13.85
C GLY A 182 8.73 2.37 -14.51
N PRO A 183 8.48 1.09 -14.85
CA PRO A 183 9.48 0.24 -15.50
C PRO A 183 9.92 0.74 -16.88
N GLU A 184 9.04 1.35 -17.68
CA GLU A 184 9.37 1.88 -19.00
C GLU A 184 10.28 3.12 -18.89
N VAL A 185 10.01 4.02 -17.94
CA VAL A 185 10.89 5.16 -17.65
C VAL A 185 12.25 4.69 -17.08
N GLY A 186 12.26 3.65 -16.26
CA GLY A 186 13.49 2.99 -15.83
C GLY A 186 14.24 2.31 -16.99
N GLY A 187 13.52 1.77 -17.97
CA GLY A 187 14.06 1.11 -19.16
C GLY A 187 14.60 2.04 -20.24
N LEU A 188 14.16 3.31 -20.28
CA LEU A 188 14.70 4.35 -21.18
C LEU A 188 16.14 4.77 -20.81
N VAL A 189 16.66 4.32 -19.67
CA VAL A 189 18.05 4.48 -19.23
C VAL A 189 18.65 3.07 -19.21
N ASP A 190 19.47 2.72 -20.22
CA ASP A 190 20.00 1.37 -20.42
C ASP A 190 20.43 0.67 -19.10
N ALA A 191 19.84 -0.52 -18.88
CA ALA A 191 20.09 -1.48 -17.79
C ALA A 191 19.56 -1.13 -16.37
N GLY A 192 18.29 -1.46 -16.08
CA GLY A 192 17.88 -1.76 -14.70
C GLY A 192 16.41 -1.48 -14.39
N GLY A 193 15.65 -2.51 -14.00
CA GLY A 193 14.20 -2.34 -13.75
C GLY A 193 13.38 -3.63 -13.75
N GLY A 194 13.61 -4.52 -12.79
CA GLY A 194 12.56 -5.40 -12.24
C GLY A 194 13.09 -6.24 -11.07
N MET A 195 12.64 -6.21 -9.81
CA MET A 195 11.34 -6.58 -9.21
C MET A 195 11.21 -6.20 -7.70
N MET A 196 10.21 -6.76 -6.97
CA MET A 196 9.86 -6.44 -5.58
C MET A 196 10.55 -7.23 -4.42
N THR A 197 11.43 -8.24 -4.65
CA THR A 197 12.52 -8.69 -3.70
C THR A 197 13.22 -10.01 -4.10
N ALA A 198 12.57 -11.20 -4.05
CA ALA A 198 13.24 -12.52 -4.26
C ALA A 198 12.98 -13.22 -5.61
N SER A 199 11.75 -13.17 -6.13
CA SER A 199 11.42 -13.55 -7.52
C SER A 199 12.42 -13.06 -8.60
N PRO A 200 13.02 -11.83 -8.50
CA PRO A 200 14.08 -11.36 -9.41
C PRO A 200 15.27 -12.27 -9.47
N LEU A 201 15.70 -12.67 -8.29
CA LEU A 201 16.89 -13.45 -8.14
C LEU A 201 16.70 -14.80 -8.83
N ALA A 202 15.55 -15.45 -8.60
CA ALA A 202 15.22 -16.75 -9.20
C ALA A 202 15.06 -16.71 -10.73
N ILE A 203 14.37 -15.70 -11.28
CA ILE A 203 14.17 -15.57 -12.74
C ILE A 203 15.51 -15.30 -13.45
N ARG A 204 16.37 -14.47 -12.85
CA ARG A 204 17.71 -14.20 -13.36
C ARG A 204 18.64 -15.40 -13.23
N ASP A 205 18.56 -16.14 -12.13
CA ASP A 205 19.30 -17.39 -11.95
C ASP A 205 18.85 -18.45 -12.98
N SER A 206 17.59 -18.39 -13.40
CA SER A 206 17.02 -19.17 -14.50
C SER A 206 17.39 -18.66 -15.90
N LYS A 207 18.25 -17.64 -15.99
CA LYS A 207 18.80 -17.04 -17.22
C LYS A 207 17.76 -16.38 -18.14
N TYR A 208 16.59 -16.03 -17.63
CA TYR A 208 15.60 -15.27 -18.39
C TYR A 208 16.06 -13.81 -18.60
N SER A 209 15.58 -13.24 -19.69
CA SER A 209 15.88 -11.87 -20.08
C SER A 209 15.34 -10.85 -19.07
N PHE A 210 15.83 -9.63 -19.22
CA PHE A 210 15.38 -8.51 -18.41
C PHE A 210 13.91 -8.17 -18.67
N GLY A 211 13.49 -8.13 -19.94
CA GLY A 211 12.11 -7.84 -20.31
C GLY A 211 11.13 -8.86 -19.71
N GLU A 212 11.45 -10.15 -19.77
CA GLU A 212 10.63 -11.21 -19.19
C GLU A 212 10.50 -11.07 -17.66
N THR A 213 11.60 -10.74 -16.99
CA THR A 213 11.63 -10.39 -15.57
C THR A 213 10.66 -9.24 -15.26
N THR A 214 10.71 -8.17 -16.06
CA THR A 214 9.88 -6.98 -15.87
C THR A 214 8.39 -7.30 -16.03
N GLN A 215 8.04 -8.05 -17.06
CA GLN A 215 6.65 -8.43 -17.37
C GLN A 215 6.00 -9.27 -16.25
N VAL A 216 6.75 -10.18 -15.62
CA VAL A 216 6.25 -10.97 -14.48
C VAL A 216 5.86 -10.09 -13.29
N ILE A 217 6.60 -9.01 -13.03
CA ILE A 217 6.24 -8.08 -11.94
C ILE A 217 5.05 -7.23 -12.35
N GLN A 218 5.00 -6.80 -13.61
CA GLN A 218 3.90 -6.00 -14.08
C GLN A 218 2.59 -6.75 -13.91
N VAL A 219 2.55 -8.05 -14.24
CA VAL A 219 1.36 -8.87 -14.00
C VAL A 219 1.01 -8.96 -12.51
N HIS A 220 2.01 -9.07 -11.63
CA HIS A 220 1.78 -9.07 -10.17
C HIS A 220 1.09 -7.79 -9.71
N ILE A 221 1.63 -6.63 -10.09
CA ILE A 221 1.14 -5.31 -9.67
C ILE A 221 -0.25 -5.04 -10.26
N ILE A 222 -0.48 -5.42 -11.52
CA ILE A 222 -1.80 -5.36 -12.14
C ILE A 222 -2.78 -6.19 -11.32
N CYS A 223 -2.46 -7.44 -11.00
CA CYS A 223 -3.31 -8.28 -10.13
C CYS A 223 -3.42 -7.73 -8.70
N MET A 224 -2.47 -6.94 -8.23
CA MET A 224 -2.47 -6.34 -6.89
C MET A 224 -3.38 -5.12 -6.79
N PHE A 225 -3.47 -4.27 -7.82
CA PHE A 225 -4.22 -3.01 -7.77
C PHE A 225 -5.47 -2.96 -8.64
N LEU A 226 -5.45 -3.56 -9.84
CA LEU A 226 -6.58 -3.51 -10.78
C LEU A 226 -7.86 -4.12 -10.21
N PRO A 227 -7.83 -5.23 -9.44
CA PRO A 227 -9.05 -5.79 -8.86
C PRO A 227 -9.77 -4.84 -7.92
N SER A 228 -9.08 -3.86 -7.32
CA SER A 228 -9.68 -2.89 -6.40
C SER A 228 -10.86 -2.10 -7.00
N LEU A 229 -10.95 -2.03 -8.34
CA LEU A 229 -12.09 -1.42 -9.04
C LEU A 229 -13.41 -2.15 -8.77
N PHE A 230 -13.38 -3.46 -8.52
CA PHE A 230 -14.55 -4.32 -8.33
C PHE A 230 -14.48 -5.16 -7.05
N THR A 231 -13.38 -5.17 -6.29
CA THR A 231 -13.29 -5.87 -4.99
C THR A 231 -14.36 -5.40 -4.00
N GLY A 232 -14.81 -4.14 -4.11
CA GLY A 232 -15.95 -3.65 -3.32
C GLY A 232 -17.26 -4.39 -3.61
N ASP A 233 -17.54 -4.69 -4.89
CA ASP A 233 -18.71 -5.46 -5.31
C ASP A 233 -18.60 -6.92 -4.84
N VAL A 234 -17.40 -7.49 -4.90
CA VAL A 234 -17.11 -8.82 -4.35
C VAL A 234 -17.39 -8.86 -2.85
N ILE A 235 -16.94 -7.85 -2.09
CA ILE A 235 -17.22 -7.73 -0.65
C ILE A 235 -18.73 -7.63 -0.39
N GLY A 236 -19.48 -6.93 -1.23
CA GLY A 236 -20.94 -6.89 -1.17
C GLY A 236 -21.59 -8.26 -1.37
N LEU A 237 -21.01 -9.10 -2.23
CA LEU A 237 -21.51 -10.43 -2.56
C LEU A 237 -21.18 -11.49 -1.50
N ILE A 238 -19.92 -11.57 -1.06
CA ILE A 238 -19.44 -12.67 -0.19
C ILE A 238 -19.03 -12.23 1.23
N THR A 239 -19.12 -10.93 1.56
CA THR A 239 -18.66 -10.28 2.80
C THR A 239 -17.14 -10.05 2.89
N ALA A 240 -16.75 -9.06 3.70
CA ALA A 240 -15.35 -8.67 3.90
C ALA A 240 -14.50 -9.77 4.55
N HIS A 241 -15.06 -10.52 5.51
CA HIS A 241 -14.36 -11.65 6.14
C HIS A 241 -14.05 -12.76 5.13
N MET A 242 -15.02 -13.17 4.31
CA MET A 242 -14.78 -14.20 3.29
C MET A 242 -13.80 -13.73 2.22
N THR A 243 -13.92 -12.47 1.78
CA THR A 243 -12.99 -11.90 0.80
C THR A 243 -11.55 -11.97 1.32
N MET A 244 -11.34 -11.59 2.59
CA MET A 244 -10.03 -11.66 3.24
C MET A 244 -9.49 -13.10 3.30
N THR A 245 -10.34 -14.07 3.65
CA THR A 245 -9.97 -15.50 3.73
C THR A 245 -9.73 -16.14 2.38
N CYS A 246 -10.51 -15.81 1.36
CA CYS A 246 -10.20 -16.21 -0.01
C CYS A 246 -8.86 -15.62 -0.46
N GLY A 247 -8.56 -14.37 -0.10
CA GLY A 247 -7.27 -13.74 -0.36
C GLY A 247 -6.10 -14.49 0.30
N SER A 248 -6.25 -14.90 1.57
CA SER A 248 -5.19 -15.63 2.27
C SER A 248 -4.95 -17.01 1.65
N VAL A 249 -6.01 -17.71 1.24
CA VAL A 249 -5.92 -18.97 0.48
C VAL A 249 -5.22 -18.77 -0.87
N LEU A 250 -5.54 -17.70 -1.60
CA LEU A 250 -4.86 -17.36 -2.86
C LEU A 250 -3.38 -17.07 -2.64
N LEU A 251 -3.00 -16.37 -1.56
CA LEU A 251 -1.58 -16.15 -1.22
C LEU A 251 -0.83 -17.49 -1.01
N ALA A 252 -1.44 -18.44 -0.30
CA ALA A 252 -0.87 -19.78 -0.12
C ALA A 252 -0.79 -20.58 -1.42
N ALA A 253 -1.85 -20.54 -2.25
CA ALA A 253 -1.89 -21.20 -3.54
C ALA A 253 -0.84 -20.62 -4.51
N GLY A 254 -0.72 -19.30 -4.57
CA GLY A 254 0.28 -18.60 -5.37
C GLY A 254 1.72 -18.95 -4.97
N ALA A 255 1.97 -19.02 -3.65
CA ALA A 255 3.26 -19.51 -3.15
C ALA A 255 3.52 -20.98 -3.55
N ALA A 256 2.49 -21.83 -3.52
CA ALA A 256 2.62 -23.25 -3.87
C ALA A 256 2.88 -23.50 -5.36
N ILE A 257 2.38 -22.62 -6.25
CA ILE A 257 2.65 -22.70 -7.70
C ILE A 257 4.17 -22.72 -7.99
N PHE A 258 4.97 -22.00 -7.20
CA PHE A 258 6.42 -21.93 -7.39
C PHE A 258 7.17 -23.25 -7.15
N PHE A 259 6.52 -24.27 -6.58
CA PHE A 259 7.07 -25.64 -6.53
C PHE A 259 7.06 -26.35 -7.89
N ALA A 260 6.20 -25.93 -8.82
CA ALA A 260 6.11 -26.55 -10.13
C ALA A 260 7.40 -26.34 -10.97
N GLY A 261 8.27 -25.40 -10.58
CA GLY A 261 9.55 -25.15 -11.22
C GLY A 261 9.88 -23.67 -11.35
N GLN A 262 11.02 -23.39 -11.99
CA GLN A 262 11.51 -22.03 -12.27
C GLN A 262 11.38 -21.72 -13.76
N HIS A 263 10.16 -21.86 -14.29
CA HIS A 263 9.85 -21.57 -15.69
C HIS A 263 9.00 -20.31 -15.80
N LEU A 264 9.18 -19.57 -16.90
CA LEU A 264 8.48 -18.31 -17.12
C LEU A 264 6.95 -18.38 -16.91
N PRO A 265 6.20 -19.38 -17.44
CA PRO A 265 4.76 -19.46 -17.20
C PRO A 265 4.38 -19.66 -15.73
N ILE A 266 5.21 -20.38 -14.97
CA ILE A 266 5.02 -20.61 -13.53
C ILE A 266 5.24 -19.30 -12.78
N PHE A 267 6.24 -18.52 -13.17
CA PHE A 267 6.47 -17.21 -12.61
C PHE A 267 5.30 -16.26 -12.86
N PHE A 268 4.74 -16.22 -14.08
CA PHE A 268 3.53 -15.46 -14.37
C PHE A 268 2.35 -15.93 -13.50
N ALA A 269 2.02 -17.22 -13.53
CA ALA A 269 0.89 -17.77 -12.80
C ALA A 269 0.99 -17.53 -11.28
N GLY A 270 2.15 -17.85 -10.69
CA GLY A 270 2.39 -17.67 -9.26
C GLY A 270 2.27 -16.20 -8.85
N ASN A 271 2.92 -15.29 -9.58
CA ASN A 271 2.88 -13.86 -9.26
C ASN A 271 1.49 -13.24 -9.45
N SER A 272 0.73 -13.65 -10.47
CA SER A 272 -0.66 -13.22 -10.67
C SER A 272 -1.56 -13.65 -9.50
N VAL A 273 -1.47 -14.91 -9.08
CA VAL A 273 -2.28 -15.46 -7.97
C VAL A 273 -1.90 -14.80 -6.64
N VAL A 274 -0.61 -14.59 -6.38
CA VAL A 274 -0.15 -13.84 -5.19
C VAL A 274 -0.64 -12.39 -5.22
N GLY A 275 -0.59 -11.71 -6.38
CA GLY A 275 -1.08 -10.35 -6.53
C GLY A 275 -2.58 -10.22 -6.21
N LEU A 276 -3.39 -11.13 -6.77
CA LEU A 276 -4.83 -11.17 -6.49
C LEU A 276 -5.11 -11.50 -5.01
N GLY A 277 -4.39 -12.46 -4.44
CA GLY A 277 -4.49 -12.81 -3.02
C GLY A 277 -4.18 -11.63 -2.11
N TRP A 278 -3.11 -10.87 -2.42
CA TRP A 278 -2.76 -9.65 -1.70
C TRP A 278 -3.91 -8.63 -1.75
N ASN A 279 -4.50 -8.41 -2.93
CA ASN A 279 -5.61 -7.47 -3.08
C ASN A 279 -6.78 -7.83 -2.17
N TRP A 280 -7.26 -9.07 -2.26
CA TRP A 280 -8.43 -9.51 -1.52
C TRP A 280 -8.20 -9.55 -0.01
N SER A 281 -7.02 -9.98 0.44
CA SER A 281 -6.64 -9.92 1.86
C SER A 281 -6.57 -8.49 2.36
N TYR A 282 -5.89 -7.60 1.63
CA TYR A 282 -5.67 -6.22 2.05
C TYR A 282 -6.95 -5.38 2.04
N VAL A 283 -7.74 -5.46 0.96
CA VAL A 283 -8.99 -4.71 0.82
C VAL A 283 -10.06 -5.30 1.76
N GLY A 284 -10.14 -6.63 1.90
CA GLY A 284 -11.03 -7.28 2.85
C GLY A 284 -10.73 -6.88 4.30
N ALA A 285 -9.45 -6.89 4.71
CA ALA A 285 -9.03 -6.44 6.02
C ALA A 285 -9.34 -4.94 6.25
N SER A 286 -9.07 -4.08 5.25
CA SER A 286 -9.40 -2.65 5.33
C SER A 286 -10.90 -2.42 5.51
N ALA A 287 -11.74 -3.18 4.80
CA ALA A 287 -13.19 -3.11 4.95
C ALA A 287 -13.66 -3.56 6.35
N LEU A 288 -13.00 -4.54 6.97
CA LEU A 288 -13.30 -4.93 8.35
C LEU A 288 -12.92 -3.85 9.35
N VAL A 289 -11.72 -3.28 9.23
CA VAL A 289 -11.24 -2.21 10.11
C VAL A 289 -12.14 -0.99 10.01
N THR A 290 -12.43 -0.53 8.79
CA THR A 290 -13.25 0.68 8.56
C THR A 290 -14.70 0.54 8.99
N ASN A 291 -15.25 -0.67 9.04
CA ASN A 291 -16.62 -0.93 9.51
C ASN A 291 -16.71 -1.24 11.02
N THR A 292 -15.59 -1.47 11.70
CA THR A 292 -15.58 -1.80 13.15
C THR A 292 -15.38 -0.55 14.02
N TYR A 293 -14.70 0.46 13.50
CA TYR A 293 -14.35 1.66 14.25
C TYR A 293 -15.20 2.87 13.85
N ASP A 294 -15.47 3.74 14.83
CA ASP A 294 -16.21 4.99 14.62
C ASP A 294 -15.47 5.96 13.68
N SER A 295 -16.21 6.92 13.14
CA SER A 295 -15.69 7.91 12.17
C SER A 295 -14.46 8.69 12.65
N THR A 296 -14.27 8.84 13.96
CA THR A 296 -13.14 9.52 14.61
C THR A 296 -11.90 8.63 14.75
N THR A 297 -12.07 7.32 14.96
CA THR A 297 -10.97 6.37 15.22
C THR A 297 -10.60 5.51 14.01
N LYS A 298 -11.48 5.40 13.01
CA LYS A 298 -11.26 4.58 11.80
C LYS A 298 -9.96 4.89 11.06
N PHE A 299 -9.57 6.17 10.96
CA PHE A 299 -8.36 6.56 10.25
C PHE A 299 -7.09 6.19 11.03
N VAL A 300 -7.16 6.22 12.37
CA VAL A 300 -6.07 5.75 13.23
C VAL A 300 -5.95 4.23 13.13
N ALA A 301 -7.06 3.50 13.22
CA ALA A 301 -7.07 2.04 13.09
C ALA A 301 -6.54 1.58 11.73
N GLN A 302 -6.93 2.27 10.65
CA GLN A 302 -6.40 2.00 9.30
C GLN A 302 -4.90 2.32 9.21
N GLY A 303 -4.44 3.42 9.83
CA GLY A 303 -3.01 3.74 9.89
C GLY A 303 -2.18 2.69 10.63
N VAL A 304 -2.70 2.14 11.73
CA VAL A 304 -2.08 1.00 12.44
C VAL A 304 -2.01 -0.23 11.55
N MET A 305 -3.11 -0.57 10.86
CA MET A 305 -3.15 -1.69 9.92
C MET A 305 -2.09 -1.52 8.82
N ASP A 306 -2.04 -0.35 8.18
CA ASP A 306 -1.06 -0.07 7.12
C ASP A 306 0.38 -0.14 7.66
N THR A 307 0.62 0.34 8.88
CA THR A 307 1.94 0.24 9.53
C THR A 307 2.35 -1.21 9.73
N LEU A 308 1.43 -2.09 10.18
CA LEU A 308 1.71 -3.52 10.34
C LEU A 308 2.01 -4.21 9.00
N VAL A 309 1.28 -3.85 7.94
CA VAL A 309 1.52 -4.36 6.58
C VAL A 309 2.90 -3.93 6.08
N LEU A 310 3.26 -2.65 6.25
CA LEU A 310 4.58 -2.14 5.85
C LEU A 310 5.71 -2.77 6.67
N PHE A 311 5.50 -2.98 7.97
CA PHE A 311 6.48 -3.64 8.83
C PHE A 311 6.75 -5.06 8.36
N GLY A 312 5.70 -5.86 8.12
CA GLY A 312 5.83 -7.22 7.61
C GLY A 312 6.51 -7.26 6.25
N THR A 313 6.16 -6.33 5.36
CA THR A 313 6.79 -6.20 4.03
C THR A 313 8.27 -5.86 4.14
N GLY A 314 8.65 -4.93 5.02
CA GLY A 314 10.05 -4.54 5.23
C GLY A 314 10.87 -5.66 5.87
N LEU A 315 10.33 -6.33 6.88
CA LEU A 315 10.99 -7.49 7.49
C LEU A 315 11.20 -8.62 6.47
N SER A 316 10.15 -8.95 5.70
CA SER A 316 10.26 -9.93 4.61
C SER A 316 11.31 -9.51 3.58
N GLY A 317 11.35 -8.23 3.19
CA GLY A 317 12.33 -7.72 2.24
C GLY A 317 13.78 -7.81 2.74
N VAL A 318 14.05 -7.43 4.00
CA VAL A 318 15.38 -7.55 4.60
C VAL A 318 15.83 -9.01 4.69
N LEU A 319 14.92 -9.92 5.04
CA LEU A 319 15.23 -11.35 5.23
C LEU A 319 15.29 -12.14 3.92
N ALA A 320 14.63 -11.67 2.86
CA ALA A 320 14.47 -12.41 1.60
C ALA A 320 15.81 -12.81 0.96
N GLY A 321 16.74 -11.87 0.79
CA GLY A 321 18.06 -12.11 0.18
C GLY A 321 18.89 -13.14 0.97
N PRO A 322 19.13 -12.94 2.29
CA PRO A 322 19.86 -13.90 3.10
C PRO A 322 19.20 -15.28 3.13
N LEU A 323 17.88 -15.36 3.30
CA LEU A 323 17.14 -16.63 3.29
C LEU A 323 17.26 -17.34 1.95
N TYR A 324 17.05 -16.63 0.83
CA TYR A 324 17.19 -17.19 -0.51
C TYR A 324 18.61 -17.71 -0.76
N SER A 325 19.64 -16.93 -0.39
CA SER A 325 21.05 -17.33 -0.58
C SER A 325 21.47 -18.57 0.21
N ARG A 326 20.86 -18.80 1.38
CA ARG A 326 21.20 -19.93 2.27
C ARG A 326 20.39 -21.17 1.99
N LEU A 327 19.10 -21.00 1.71
CA LEU A 327 18.13 -22.10 1.56
C LEU A 327 18.02 -22.57 0.11
N GLY A 328 18.36 -21.72 -0.86
CA GLY A 328 18.03 -21.94 -2.27
C GLY A 328 16.52 -21.88 -2.54
N TRP A 329 16.13 -21.95 -3.81
CA TRP A 329 14.75 -21.75 -4.23
C TRP A 329 13.75 -22.70 -3.56
N GLY A 330 14.04 -24.01 -3.54
CA GLY A 330 13.09 -25.01 -3.04
C GLY A 330 12.74 -24.83 -1.56
N ALA A 331 13.73 -24.70 -0.68
CA ALA A 331 13.49 -24.50 0.75
C ALA A 331 12.98 -23.09 1.06
N TYR A 332 13.36 -22.07 0.28
CA TYR A 332 12.78 -20.73 0.36
C TYR A 332 11.27 -20.76 0.05
N THR A 333 10.87 -21.40 -1.05
CA THR A 333 9.46 -21.57 -1.42
C THR A 333 8.69 -22.36 -0.36
N ALA A 334 9.28 -23.45 0.17
CA ALA A 334 8.67 -24.24 1.24
C ALA A 334 8.42 -23.43 2.52
N PHE A 335 9.37 -22.56 2.89
CA PHE A 335 9.20 -21.66 4.03
C PHE A 335 7.98 -20.74 3.85
N PHE A 336 7.85 -20.09 2.68
CA PHE A 336 6.72 -19.18 2.43
C PHE A 336 5.38 -19.90 2.28
N VAL A 337 5.36 -21.11 1.71
CA VAL A 337 4.15 -21.93 1.66
C VAL A 337 3.73 -22.36 3.07
N GLY A 338 4.68 -22.79 3.90
CA GLY A 338 4.42 -23.13 5.30
C GLY A 338 3.87 -21.94 6.08
N TRP A 339 4.51 -20.77 5.96
CA TRP A 339 4.07 -19.54 6.60
C TRP A 339 2.66 -19.13 6.16
N SER A 340 2.39 -19.09 4.85
CA SER A 340 1.06 -18.79 4.31
C SER A 340 0.02 -19.82 4.76
N GLY A 341 0.39 -21.10 4.84
CA GLY A 341 -0.49 -22.17 5.35
C GLY A 341 -0.89 -21.98 6.81
N VAL A 342 0.04 -21.54 7.66
CA VAL A 342 -0.27 -21.18 9.06
C VAL A 342 -1.23 -19.99 9.10
N MET A 343 -0.98 -18.93 8.31
CA MET A 343 -1.85 -17.76 8.26
C MET A 343 -3.27 -18.10 7.78
N VAL A 344 -3.39 -18.91 6.73
CA VAL A 344 -4.68 -19.43 6.25
C VAL A 344 -5.39 -20.22 7.34
N THR A 345 -4.68 -21.07 8.05
CA THR A 345 -5.27 -21.89 9.13
C THR A 345 -5.82 -20.99 10.24
N VAL A 346 -5.06 -19.99 10.68
CA VAL A 346 -5.51 -19.03 11.70
C VAL A 346 -6.76 -18.28 11.24
N ASP A 347 -6.76 -17.79 10.00
CA ASP A 347 -7.86 -17.03 9.42
C ASP A 347 -9.15 -17.87 9.26
N VAL A 348 -9.03 -19.10 8.74
CA VAL A 348 -10.15 -20.04 8.61
C VAL A 348 -10.70 -20.43 9.99
N LEU A 349 -9.84 -20.70 10.98
CA LEU A 349 -10.29 -21.01 12.34
C LEU A 349 -11.05 -19.84 12.97
N PHE A 350 -10.57 -18.62 12.77
CA PHE A 350 -11.25 -17.41 13.22
C PHE A 350 -12.62 -17.25 12.55
N LEU A 351 -12.68 -17.43 11.23
CA LEU A 351 -13.91 -17.38 10.45
C LEU A 351 -14.94 -18.43 10.91
N VAL A 352 -14.51 -19.68 11.10
CA VAL A 352 -15.36 -20.75 11.62
C VAL A 352 -15.88 -20.43 13.02
N ALA A 353 -15.02 -19.90 13.90
CA ALA A 353 -15.42 -19.48 15.24
C ALA A 353 -16.46 -18.35 15.19
N LEU A 354 -16.29 -17.37 14.30
CA LEU A 354 -17.22 -16.26 14.09
C LEU A 354 -18.59 -16.77 13.60
N LEU A 355 -18.60 -17.65 12.59
CA LEU A 355 -19.83 -18.24 12.06
C LEU A 355 -20.56 -19.08 13.12
N ARG A 356 -19.83 -19.85 13.94
CA ARG A 356 -20.40 -20.59 15.07
C ARG A 356 -21.03 -19.66 16.10
N ARG A 357 -20.39 -18.54 16.45
CA ARG A 357 -20.95 -17.53 17.37
C ARG A 357 -22.23 -16.91 16.82
N ARG A 358 -22.24 -16.53 15.53
CA ARG A 358 -23.44 -15.98 14.87
C ARG A 358 -24.60 -16.96 14.84
N ARG A 359 -24.35 -18.24 14.51
CA ARG A 359 -25.38 -19.29 14.53
C ARG A 359 -25.94 -19.51 15.93
N LYS A 360 -25.10 -19.55 16.97
CA LYS A 360 -25.55 -19.67 18.37
C LYS A 360 -26.41 -18.49 18.80
N ALA A 361 -26.01 -17.26 18.47
CA ALA A 361 -26.79 -16.06 18.79
C ALA A 361 -28.15 -16.05 18.08
N ALA A 362 -28.19 -16.44 16.80
CA ALA A 362 -29.44 -16.56 16.05
C ALA A 362 -30.38 -17.64 16.63
N ALA A 363 -29.83 -18.80 17.02
CA ALA A 363 -30.60 -19.86 17.66
C ALA A 363 -31.16 -19.44 19.03
N ALA A 364 -30.36 -18.74 19.85
CA ALA A 364 -30.81 -18.21 21.14
C ALA A 364 -31.93 -17.15 20.96
N ALA A 365 -31.80 -16.26 19.97
CA ALA A 365 -32.82 -15.27 19.65
C ALA A 365 -34.12 -15.89 19.09
N ALA A 366 -34.03 -17.05 18.44
CA ALA A 366 -35.20 -17.81 17.99
C ALA A 366 -35.87 -18.60 19.12
N ALA A 367 -35.11 -19.06 20.12
CA ALA A 367 -35.63 -19.82 21.27
C ALA A 367 -36.22 -18.94 22.38
N GLY A 368 -35.87 -17.65 22.42
CA GLY A 368 -36.44 -16.66 23.36
C GLY A 368 -37.66 -15.89 22.81
N LYS A 369 -38.22 -16.32 21.67
CA LYS A 369 -39.47 -15.81 21.08
C LYS A 369 -40.55 -16.89 21.18
#